data_AF-A0A287AIJ6-F1
#
_entry.id   AF-A0A287AIJ6-F1
#
_cell.length_a   1.000
_cell.length_b   1.000
_cell.length_c   1.000
_cell.angle_alpha   90.00
_cell.angle_beta   90.00
_cell.angle_gamma   90.00
#
_symmetry.space_group_name_H-M   'P 1'
#
loop_
_entity.id
_entity.type
_entity.pdbx_description
1 polymer ?
#
loop_
_entity_poly.entity_id
_entity_poly.type
_entity_poly.pdbx_seq_one_letter_code
_entity_poly.pdbx_strand_id
1 'polypeptide(L)'
;MPKGRGHKGRSESLALQGGVATLDWPPVLRGVAVRELAWLAARTLRRSGSFKHLPAPPPPPRPRHGLGLFGRGVGSARTAMELHILEHRVRVLSLARPGLWLYTHPLIKLLFLPRRSRCKFFSLTETPEDYTLMVDEEGFKELPTSEFLQVAEATWLVLNVSSHSGTAVQAAGVTKIARSVIAPLAEHHVSVLMLSTYQTDFILVREQDLSVVIHTLAQEFDIYREVGGEPVPVARDDSSNGFPRAQHGPSPTVHPIQSPQNRFCVLTLDPETLPAIATTLIDVLFYSHRFPSDLLLTSSSGELWRMVRIGGQPLGFDECGIVAQIAGPLAAADISAYYISTFNFDHALVPEDGISSAIEVLQRRQEGLGS
;
A
#
# COMPACT_ATOMS: atom_id res chain seq x y z
N MET A 1 4.19 -19.94 -75.86
CA MET A 1 3.81 -18.93 -76.88
C MET A 1 2.36 -19.16 -77.24
N PRO A 2 1.48 -18.13 -77.33
CA PRO A 2 1.74 -16.83 -77.95
C PRO A 2 1.55 -15.60 -77.03
N LYS A 3 1.86 -14.45 -77.63
CA LYS A 3 2.05 -13.08 -77.09
C LYS A 3 0.73 -12.30 -77.00
N GLY A 4 0.69 -11.27 -76.15
CA GLY A 4 -0.24 -10.14 -76.29
C GLY A 4 -0.18 -9.13 -75.15
N ARG A 5 0.61 -8.06 -75.31
CA ARG A 5 0.71 -6.90 -74.39
C ARG A 5 -0.55 -6.03 -74.45
N GLY A 6 -0.92 -5.43 -73.32
CA GLY A 6 -1.84 -4.30 -73.23
C GLY A 6 -1.66 -3.55 -71.90
N HIS A 7 -0.83 -2.51 -71.92
CA HIS A 7 -0.65 -1.55 -70.82
C HIS A 7 -1.83 -0.56 -70.80
N LYS A 8 -2.45 -0.34 -69.64
CA LYS A 8 -3.08 0.94 -69.29
C LYS A 8 -3.03 1.10 -67.76
N GLY A 9 -2.33 2.15 -67.32
CA GLY A 9 -2.08 2.43 -65.92
C GLY A 9 -3.32 2.92 -65.18
N ARG A 10 -3.37 2.60 -63.90
CA ARG A 10 -3.99 3.42 -62.85
C ARG A 10 -3.04 3.45 -61.67
N SER A 11 -2.73 4.68 -61.27
CA SER A 11 -2.10 5.03 -60.01
C SER A 11 -3.08 4.66 -58.89
N GLU A 12 -2.63 3.90 -57.90
CA GLU A 12 -3.26 3.89 -56.57
C GLU A 12 -2.25 3.45 -55.50
N SER A 13 -1.96 4.44 -54.66
CA SER A 13 -1.35 4.47 -53.32
C SER A 13 -0.92 3.16 -52.65
N LEU A 14 0.31 3.20 -52.14
CA LEU A 14 0.80 2.38 -51.03
C LEU A 14 -0.21 2.37 -49.88
N ALA A 15 -0.66 1.17 -49.50
CA ALA A 15 -1.19 0.88 -48.17
C ALA A 15 -0.31 -0.22 -47.58
N LEU A 16 0.55 0.18 -46.64
CA LEU A 16 1.34 -0.72 -45.81
C LEU A 16 0.38 -1.64 -45.03
N GLN A 17 0.54 -2.94 -45.22
CA GLN A 17 -0.07 -3.97 -44.39
C GLN A 17 0.47 -3.85 -42.96
N GLY A 18 -0.28 -3.17 -42.09
CA GLY A 18 -0.14 -3.28 -40.64
C GLY A 18 -0.98 -4.45 -40.15
N GLY A 19 -0.39 -5.64 -40.10
CA GLY A 19 -1.01 -6.80 -39.46
C GLY A 19 -1.21 -6.51 -37.97
N VAL A 20 -2.47 -6.42 -37.53
CA VAL A 20 -2.82 -6.47 -36.11
C VAL A 20 -2.68 -7.93 -35.69
N ALA A 21 -1.57 -8.25 -35.03
CA ALA A 21 -1.44 -9.51 -34.32
C ALA A 21 -2.37 -9.48 -33.11
N THR A 22 -3.57 -10.02 -33.27
CA THR A 22 -4.40 -10.48 -32.16
C THR A 22 -3.70 -11.67 -31.53
N LEU A 23 -2.90 -11.41 -30.51
CA LEU A 23 -2.38 -12.47 -29.64
C LEU A 23 -3.54 -12.93 -28.74
N ASP A 24 -4.11 -14.08 -29.10
CA ASP A 24 -5.02 -14.84 -28.24
C ASP A 24 -4.20 -15.44 -27.09
N TRP A 25 -4.44 -14.98 -25.85
CA TRP A 25 -3.88 -15.61 -24.65
C TRP A 25 -4.78 -16.73 -24.13
N PRO A 26 -4.23 -17.88 -23.71
CA PRO A 26 -5.00 -19.00 -23.18
C PRO A 26 -5.67 -18.70 -21.82
N PRO A 27 -6.73 -19.45 -21.43
CA PRO A 27 -7.71 -19.01 -20.42
C PRO A 27 -7.29 -19.04 -18.94
N VAL A 28 -6.00 -19.15 -18.59
CA VAL A 28 -5.56 -19.49 -17.22
C VAL A 28 -4.66 -18.41 -16.56
N LEU A 29 -4.68 -17.16 -17.04
CA LEU A 29 -3.82 -16.09 -16.50
C LEU A 29 -4.58 -14.78 -16.20
N ARG A 30 -5.76 -14.89 -15.59
CA ARG A 30 -6.54 -13.72 -15.13
C ARG A 30 -6.40 -13.61 -13.62
N GLY A 31 -5.54 -12.74 -13.12
CA GLY A 31 -5.40 -12.64 -11.67
C GLY A 31 -4.49 -11.53 -11.19
N VAL A 32 -5.06 -10.70 -10.33
CA VAL A 32 -4.41 -9.68 -9.49
C VAL A 32 -3.79 -8.52 -10.27
N ALA A 33 -4.58 -7.47 -10.46
CA ALA A 33 -4.07 -6.10 -10.50
C ALA A 33 -4.37 -5.54 -9.10
N VAL A 34 -3.39 -5.46 -8.19
CA VAL A 34 -3.51 -4.69 -6.94
C VAL A 34 -3.64 -3.25 -7.40
N ARG A 35 -4.89 -2.83 -7.48
CA ARG A 35 -5.34 -1.54 -7.96
C ARG A 35 -5.72 -0.77 -6.71
N GLU A 36 -4.71 -0.27 -6.01
CA GLU A 36 -4.96 0.61 -4.88
C GLU A 36 -5.39 1.97 -5.39
N LEU A 37 -6.64 2.32 -5.12
CA LEU A 37 -7.06 3.72 -4.98
C LEU A 37 -7.01 4.06 -3.50
N ALA A 38 -5.81 4.10 -2.93
CA ALA A 38 -5.63 4.63 -1.60
C ALA A 38 -5.74 6.16 -1.67
N TRP A 39 -6.92 6.69 -1.33
CA TRP A 39 -7.12 8.13 -1.16
C TRP A 39 -6.53 8.53 0.20
N LEU A 40 -5.24 8.87 0.24
CA LEU A 40 -4.67 9.55 1.40
C LEU A 40 -3.82 10.74 1.00
N ALA A 41 -4.06 11.84 1.72
CA ALA A 41 -3.28 13.09 1.73
C ALA A 41 -3.52 14.13 0.60
N ALA A 42 -4.77 14.54 0.38
CA ALA A 42 -5.04 15.90 -0.14
C ALA A 42 -5.78 16.82 0.86
N ARG A 43 -6.30 16.27 1.98
CA ARG A 43 -7.15 17.03 2.91
C ARG A 43 -6.62 17.15 4.34
N THR A 44 -5.73 16.27 4.79
CA THR A 44 -5.13 16.35 6.13
C THR A 44 -4.10 17.50 6.23
N LEU A 45 -3.31 17.77 5.19
CA LEU A 45 -2.33 18.87 5.21
C LEU A 45 -2.87 20.28 4.88
N ARG A 46 -4.11 20.44 4.40
CA ARG A 46 -4.66 21.78 4.09
C ARG A 46 -5.39 22.47 5.24
N ARG A 47 -5.53 21.81 6.40
CA ARG A 47 -6.18 22.42 7.58
C ARG A 47 -5.21 22.89 8.66
N SER A 48 -3.95 22.45 8.65
CA SER A 48 -2.88 23.04 9.46
C SER A 48 -2.26 24.23 8.72
N GLY A 49 -2.55 25.44 9.19
CA GLY A 49 -1.89 26.73 8.96
C GLY A 49 -0.94 26.98 7.76
N SER A 50 -1.28 27.99 6.97
CA SER A 50 -0.39 28.92 6.24
C SER A 50 1.03 28.45 5.87
N PHE A 51 1.20 27.87 4.69
CA PHE A 51 2.47 27.96 3.94
C PHE A 51 2.31 28.96 2.79
N LYS A 52 2.91 30.14 2.97
CA LYS A 52 3.16 31.09 1.89
C LYS A 52 4.13 30.44 0.90
N HIS A 53 3.89 30.68 -0.40
CA HIS A 53 4.76 30.33 -1.52
C HIS A 53 6.26 30.40 -1.17
N LEU A 54 6.94 29.25 -1.17
CA LEU A 54 8.40 29.21 -1.27
C LEU A 54 8.80 29.12 -2.76
N PRO A 55 9.73 29.96 -3.23
CA PRO A 55 10.27 29.85 -4.59
C PRO A 55 11.23 28.65 -4.70
N ALA A 56 11.43 28.20 -5.94
CA ALA A 56 12.27 27.06 -6.29
C ALA A 56 13.70 27.14 -5.70
N PRO A 57 14.31 25.99 -5.33
CA PRO A 57 15.66 25.98 -4.78
C PRO A 57 16.71 26.40 -5.83
N PRO A 58 17.74 27.18 -5.45
CA PRO A 58 18.82 27.55 -6.35
C PRO A 58 19.75 26.35 -6.63
N PRO A 59 20.46 26.34 -7.78
CA PRO A 59 21.36 25.25 -8.16
C PRO A 59 22.59 25.14 -7.23
N PRO A 60 23.20 23.94 -7.13
CA PRO A 60 24.26 23.66 -6.17
C PRO A 60 25.55 24.46 -6.44
N PRO A 61 26.29 24.90 -5.40
CA PRO A 61 27.53 25.63 -5.56
C PRO A 61 28.69 24.69 -5.95
N ARG A 62 29.60 25.20 -6.79
CA ARG A 62 30.86 24.52 -7.16
C ARG A 62 31.84 24.50 -5.98
N PRO A 63 32.71 23.49 -5.88
CA PRO A 63 33.59 23.32 -4.72
C PRO A 63 34.72 24.37 -4.72
N ARG A 64 34.92 25.03 -3.58
CA ARG A 64 36.15 25.78 -3.26
C ARG A 64 36.84 25.15 -2.06
N HIS A 65 38.13 24.86 -2.22
CA HIS A 65 39.04 24.44 -1.17
C HIS A 65 39.26 25.54 -0.12
N GLY A 66 39.42 25.16 1.16
CA GLY A 66 40.01 26.03 2.18
C GLY A 66 39.66 25.69 3.63
N LEU A 67 40.56 24.94 4.28
CA LEU A 67 41.08 25.02 5.66
C LEU A 67 40.14 25.31 6.85
N GLY A 68 40.25 24.44 7.87
CA GLY A 68 39.39 24.41 9.06
C GLY A 68 39.76 25.35 10.20
N LEU A 69 38.95 25.28 11.26
CA LEU A 69 39.30 25.55 12.67
C LEU A 69 38.16 25.07 13.60
N PHE A 70 38.56 24.69 14.80
CA PHE A 70 37.87 23.89 15.82
C PHE A 70 36.67 24.56 16.53
N GLY A 71 35.67 23.73 16.87
CA GLY A 71 35.26 23.48 18.27
C GLY A 71 34.07 24.26 18.86
N ARG A 72 32.94 23.56 19.08
CA ARG A 72 32.26 23.46 20.39
C ARG A 72 31.07 22.48 20.31
N GLY A 73 30.92 21.68 21.36
CA GLY A 73 30.02 20.54 21.43
C GLY A 73 28.55 20.90 21.23
N VAL A 74 27.89 20.08 20.43
CA VAL A 74 26.43 19.98 20.35
C VAL A 74 26.11 18.60 20.93
N GLY A 75 25.33 18.58 22.02
CA GLY A 75 24.76 17.33 22.53
C GLY A 75 24.03 16.64 21.38
N SER A 76 24.30 15.35 21.19
CA SER A 76 23.64 14.54 20.17
C SER A 76 22.14 14.56 20.45
N ALA A 77 21.41 15.46 19.77
CA ALA A 77 19.98 15.35 19.65
C ALA A 77 19.74 14.01 18.96
N ARG A 78 19.22 13.03 19.73
CA ARG A 78 18.67 11.84 19.12
C ARG A 78 17.63 12.34 18.11
N THR A 79 17.85 12.07 16.83
CA THR A 79 16.80 12.13 15.83
C THR A 79 15.81 11.03 16.18
N ALA A 80 14.91 11.32 17.12
CA ALA A 80 13.87 10.38 17.51
C ALA A 80 12.92 10.21 16.33
N MET A 81 12.57 8.97 16.02
CA MET A 81 11.51 8.70 15.06
C MET A 81 10.18 8.99 15.75
N GLU A 82 9.22 9.54 15.01
CA GLU A 82 7.90 9.83 15.54
C GLU A 82 6.91 8.77 15.04
N LEU A 83 6.01 8.35 15.92
CA LEU A 83 4.89 7.49 15.61
C LEU A 83 3.59 8.28 15.82
N HIS A 84 2.77 8.37 14.77
CA HIS A 84 1.51 9.09 14.80
C HIS A 84 0.34 8.10 14.77
N ILE A 85 -0.51 8.14 15.79
CA ILE A 85 -1.81 7.47 15.83
C ILE A 85 -2.83 8.42 15.19
N LEU A 86 -3.31 8.08 14.00
CA LEU A 86 -4.19 8.96 13.20
C LEU A 86 -5.64 8.92 13.71
N GLU A 87 -6.42 9.96 13.39
CA GLU A 87 -7.86 10.06 13.74
C GLU A 87 -8.77 9.20 12.84
N HIS A 88 -8.42 7.93 12.69
CA HIS A 88 -9.15 6.97 11.87
C HIS A 88 -9.48 5.71 12.67
N ARG A 89 -10.78 5.47 12.84
CA ARG A 89 -11.35 4.20 13.32
C ARG A 89 -11.86 3.45 12.09
N VAL A 90 -11.15 2.39 11.71
CA VAL A 90 -11.31 1.70 10.42
C VAL A 90 -11.99 0.35 10.61
N ARG A 91 -12.93 0.04 9.71
CA ARG A 91 -13.53 -1.29 9.54
C ARG A 91 -12.91 -1.95 8.32
N VAL A 92 -12.65 -3.25 8.43
CA VAL A 92 -12.09 -4.07 7.35
C VAL A 92 -13.19 -5.02 6.87
N LEU A 93 -13.45 -5.03 5.57
CA LEU A 93 -14.55 -5.74 4.96
C LEU A 93 -14.09 -6.52 3.73
N SER A 94 -14.78 -7.61 3.42
CA SER A 94 -14.69 -8.30 2.14
C SER A 94 -16.05 -8.30 1.49
N LEU A 95 -16.08 -7.82 0.25
CA LEU A 95 -17.24 -7.88 -0.62
C LEU A 95 -17.03 -8.95 -1.69
N ALA A 96 -17.84 -10.00 -1.63
CA ALA A 96 -17.82 -11.06 -2.62
C ALA A 96 -18.16 -10.51 -4.02
N ARG A 97 -17.38 -10.91 -5.04
CA ARG A 97 -17.58 -10.50 -6.44
C ARG A 97 -19.04 -10.58 -6.93
N PRO A 98 -19.79 -11.67 -6.69
CA PRO A 98 -21.19 -11.78 -7.13
C PRO A 98 -22.12 -10.71 -6.53
N GLY A 99 -21.76 -10.13 -5.39
CA GLY A 99 -22.52 -9.07 -4.73
C GLY A 99 -22.13 -7.66 -5.13
N LEU A 100 -21.09 -7.46 -5.96
CA LEU A 100 -20.53 -6.13 -6.24
C LEU A 100 -21.58 -5.12 -6.72
N TRP A 101 -22.53 -5.57 -7.55
CA TRP A 101 -23.61 -4.74 -8.10
C TRP A 101 -24.46 -4.04 -7.03
N LEU A 102 -24.65 -4.68 -5.86
CA LEU A 102 -25.42 -4.13 -4.74
C LEU A 102 -24.68 -2.94 -4.09
N TYR A 103 -23.35 -2.94 -4.19
CA TYR A 103 -22.48 -1.94 -3.58
C TYR A 103 -21.97 -0.90 -4.57
N THR A 104 -22.31 -0.98 -5.86
CA THR A 104 -21.90 0.02 -6.86
C THR A 104 -22.27 1.43 -6.43
N HIS A 105 -23.51 1.67 -5.96
CA HIS A 105 -23.93 3.00 -5.55
C HIS A 105 -23.09 3.59 -4.40
N PRO A 106 -22.93 2.92 -3.23
CA PRO A 106 -22.08 3.45 -2.17
C PRO A 106 -20.60 3.51 -2.55
N LEU A 107 -20.08 2.55 -3.32
CA LEU A 107 -18.68 2.57 -3.78
C LEU A 107 -18.41 3.77 -4.71
N ILE A 108 -19.30 4.07 -5.67
CA ILE A 108 -19.19 5.26 -6.51
C ILE A 108 -19.23 6.54 -5.67
N LYS A 109 -20.09 6.60 -4.65
CA LYS A 109 -20.16 7.73 -3.74
C LYS A 109 -18.83 7.95 -3.01
N LEU A 110 -18.25 6.88 -2.46
CA LEU A 110 -16.98 6.92 -1.72
C LEU A 110 -15.79 7.24 -2.63
N LEU A 111 -15.74 6.67 -3.84
CA LEU A 111 -14.66 6.87 -4.81
C LEU A 111 -14.65 8.28 -5.43
N PHE A 112 -15.81 8.79 -5.82
CA PHE A 112 -15.86 9.95 -6.73
C PHE A 112 -16.57 11.18 -6.16
N LEU A 113 -17.31 11.05 -5.05
CA LEU A 113 -18.18 12.13 -4.54
C LEU A 113 -17.77 12.56 -3.11
N PRO A 114 -16.59 13.19 -2.92
CA PRO A 114 -16.03 13.52 -1.59
C PRO A 114 -16.83 14.57 -0.80
N ARG A 115 -17.87 15.16 -1.39
CA ARG A 115 -18.82 16.07 -0.71
C ARG A 115 -20.11 15.37 -0.26
N ARG A 116 -20.29 14.09 -0.61
CA ARG A 116 -21.50 13.30 -0.33
C ARG A 116 -21.33 12.32 0.83
N SER A 117 -20.11 12.17 1.35
CA SER A 117 -19.82 11.40 2.56
C SER A 117 -18.84 12.19 3.43
N ARG A 118 -18.82 11.87 4.73
CA ARG A 118 -17.82 12.39 5.69
C ARG A 118 -16.60 11.47 5.81
N CYS A 119 -16.58 10.37 5.06
CA CYS A 119 -15.44 9.45 4.96
C CYS A 119 -14.15 10.21 4.62
N LYS A 120 -13.11 9.94 5.38
CA LYS A 120 -11.75 10.47 5.26
C LYS A 120 -10.71 9.38 5.03
N PHE A 121 -11.02 8.13 5.39
CA PHE A 121 -10.18 6.96 5.14
C PHE A 121 -10.95 5.94 4.29
N PHE A 122 -10.48 5.70 3.07
CA PHE A 122 -11.06 4.73 2.14
C PHE A 122 -9.97 4.08 1.30
N SER A 123 -9.88 2.75 1.36
CA SER A 123 -9.13 1.91 0.43
C SER A 123 -10.06 0.80 -0.09
N LEU A 124 -9.87 0.48 -1.37
CA LEU A 124 -10.57 -0.58 -2.09
C LEU A 124 -9.53 -1.37 -2.88
N THR A 125 -9.39 -2.65 -2.55
CA THR A 125 -8.46 -3.57 -3.22
C THR A 125 -9.25 -4.66 -3.94
N GLU A 126 -9.16 -4.71 -5.26
CA GLU A 126 -9.73 -5.80 -6.07
C GLU A 126 -8.77 -7.01 -6.08
N THR A 127 -9.27 -8.18 -5.68
CA THR A 127 -8.57 -9.46 -5.76
C THR A 127 -9.34 -10.44 -6.66
N PRO A 128 -8.77 -11.60 -7.05
CA PRO A 128 -9.54 -12.65 -7.72
C PRO A 128 -10.74 -13.12 -6.90
N GLU A 129 -10.62 -13.12 -5.57
CA GLU A 129 -11.58 -13.68 -4.64
C GLU A 129 -12.68 -12.68 -4.27
N ASP A 130 -12.33 -11.42 -4.05
CA ASP A 130 -13.19 -10.40 -3.46
C ASP A 130 -12.77 -8.96 -3.80
N TYR A 131 -13.52 -8.03 -3.24
CA TYR A 131 -13.11 -6.64 -3.06
C TYR A 131 -12.91 -6.41 -1.57
N THR A 132 -11.67 -6.18 -1.14
CA THR A 132 -11.39 -5.78 0.24
C THR A 132 -11.59 -4.28 0.39
N LEU A 133 -12.28 -3.87 1.44
CA LEU A 133 -12.43 -2.47 1.82
C LEU A 133 -11.80 -2.23 3.19
N MET A 134 -11.03 -1.15 3.30
CA MET A 134 -10.65 -0.56 4.58
C MET A 134 -11.23 0.85 4.62
N VAL A 135 -12.24 1.07 5.45
CA VAL A 135 -13.02 2.30 5.47
C VAL A 135 -13.26 2.79 6.89
N ASP A 136 -13.23 4.10 7.11
CA ASP A 136 -13.60 4.64 8.42
C ASP A 136 -15.07 4.44 8.77
N GLU A 137 -15.42 4.68 10.04
CA GLU A 137 -16.79 4.56 10.54
C GLU A 137 -17.83 5.40 9.77
N GLU A 138 -17.46 6.53 9.17
CA GLU A 138 -18.39 7.35 8.39
C GLU A 138 -18.65 6.73 7.01
N GLY A 139 -17.62 6.19 6.36
CA GLY A 139 -17.79 5.46 5.11
C GLY A 139 -18.46 4.10 5.29
N PHE A 140 -18.21 3.41 6.42
CA PHE A 140 -18.85 2.14 6.77
C PHE A 140 -20.39 2.27 6.84
N LYS A 141 -20.92 3.41 7.31
CA LYS A 141 -22.37 3.70 7.36
C LYS A 141 -23.04 3.74 5.99
N GLU A 142 -22.28 3.94 4.91
CA GLU A 142 -22.80 3.95 3.54
C GLU A 142 -23.04 2.53 2.99
N LEU A 143 -22.46 1.50 3.61
CA LEU A 143 -22.47 0.13 3.11
C LEU A 143 -23.65 -0.65 3.72
N PRO A 144 -24.63 -1.11 2.93
CA PRO A 144 -25.73 -1.92 3.44
C PRO A 144 -25.23 -3.31 3.87
N THR A 145 -25.88 -3.91 4.86
CA THR A 145 -25.62 -5.31 5.22
C THR A 145 -26.21 -6.24 4.15
N SER A 146 -25.49 -7.31 3.82
CA SER A 146 -25.96 -8.37 2.92
C SER A 146 -25.17 -9.65 3.14
N GLU A 147 -25.61 -10.75 2.52
CA GLU A 147 -24.89 -12.02 2.51
C GLU A 147 -23.53 -11.97 1.77
N PHE A 148 -23.33 -10.96 0.93
CA PHE A 148 -22.09 -10.78 0.15
C PHE A 148 -21.01 -10.00 0.90
N LEU A 149 -21.32 -9.45 2.07
CA LEU A 149 -20.43 -8.57 2.81
C LEU A 149 -20.00 -9.22 4.12
N GLN A 150 -18.71 -9.56 4.19
CA GLN A 150 -18.06 -9.99 5.42
C GLN A 150 -17.39 -8.79 6.08
N VAL A 151 -17.44 -8.73 7.41
CA VAL A 151 -16.89 -7.63 8.20
C VAL A 151 -16.02 -8.23 9.29
N ALA A 152 -14.77 -7.78 9.38
CA ALA A 152 -13.90 -8.14 10.49
C ALA A 152 -14.49 -7.62 11.80
N GLU A 153 -14.36 -8.40 12.88
CA GLU A 153 -14.97 -8.10 14.17
C GLU A 153 -14.41 -6.80 14.78
N ALA A 154 -13.09 -6.65 14.74
CA ALA A 154 -12.40 -5.53 15.36
C ALA A 154 -12.59 -4.21 14.60
N THR A 155 -12.50 -3.11 15.36
CA THR A 155 -12.19 -1.78 14.84
C THR A 155 -10.68 -1.57 14.91
N TRP A 156 -10.12 -1.02 13.84
CA TRP A 156 -8.69 -0.86 13.65
C TRP A 156 -8.30 0.62 13.74
N LEU A 157 -7.21 0.90 14.44
CA LEU A 157 -6.58 2.21 14.50
C LEU A 157 -5.43 2.25 13.50
N VAL A 158 -5.18 3.43 12.93
CA VAL A 158 -4.16 3.63 11.91
C VAL A 158 -2.93 4.29 12.53
N LEU A 159 -1.78 3.64 12.40
CA LEU A 159 -0.47 4.17 12.77
C LEU A 159 0.29 4.58 11.51
N ASN A 160 1.07 5.64 11.63
CA ASN A 160 2.00 6.09 10.60
C ASN A 160 3.33 6.49 11.24
N VAL A 161 4.44 6.09 10.62
CA VAL A 161 5.79 6.43 11.09
C VAL A 161 6.33 7.56 10.24
N SER A 162 6.68 8.68 10.86
CA SER A 162 7.41 9.76 10.19
C SER A 162 8.89 9.67 10.55
N SER A 163 9.72 9.36 9.55
CA SER A 163 11.18 9.48 9.66
C SER A 163 11.66 10.76 8.97
N HIS A 164 12.23 11.68 9.75
CA HIS A 164 12.85 12.91 9.26
C HIS A 164 14.31 12.70 8.77
N SER A 165 14.71 11.46 8.43
CA SER A 165 16.07 11.19 7.94
C SER A 165 16.19 11.44 6.44
N GLY A 166 16.70 12.61 6.05
CA GLY A 166 16.99 13.01 4.67
C GLY A 166 18.14 12.26 3.96
N THR A 167 18.42 11.01 4.33
CA THR A 167 19.48 10.19 3.73
C THR A 167 18.87 9.04 2.93
N ALA A 168 18.92 9.16 1.60
CA ALA A 168 18.31 8.27 0.61
C ALA A 168 19.04 6.91 0.40
N VAL A 169 19.60 6.30 1.46
CA VAL A 169 20.55 5.15 1.33
C VAL A 169 19.98 3.82 1.87
N GLN A 170 18.69 3.73 2.21
CA GLN A 170 18.09 2.48 2.73
C GLN A 170 16.82 2.11 1.95
N ALA A 171 16.57 0.80 1.81
CA ALA A 171 15.35 0.21 1.25
C ALA A 171 14.09 0.98 1.68
N ALA A 172 13.15 1.20 0.75
CA ALA A 172 11.91 1.96 0.96
C ALA A 172 10.70 1.06 1.31
N GLY A 173 9.67 1.68 1.89
CA GLY A 173 8.43 1.00 2.27
C GLY A 173 8.50 0.30 3.62
N VAL A 174 7.73 -0.79 3.77
CA VAL A 174 7.61 -1.57 5.02
C VAL A 174 8.95 -2.09 5.55
N THR A 175 9.95 -2.28 4.69
CA THR A 175 11.26 -2.79 5.10
C THR A 175 12.04 -1.82 5.98
N LYS A 176 11.76 -0.51 5.91
CA LYS A 176 12.34 0.51 6.82
C LYS A 176 11.91 0.31 8.26
N ILE A 177 10.66 -0.09 8.45
CA ILE A 177 10.01 -0.24 9.77
C ILE A 177 9.99 -1.69 10.25
N ALA A 178 10.59 -2.61 9.49
CA ALA A 178 10.59 -4.04 9.80
C ALA A 178 11.18 -4.34 11.20
N ARG A 179 12.28 -3.68 11.55
CA ARG A 179 12.98 -3.89 12.84
C ARG A 179 12.42 -3.05 13.99
N SER A 180 12.02 -1.81 13.72
CA SER A 180 11.62 -0.87 14.76
C SER A 180 10.13 -0.94 15.11
N VAL A 181 9.28 -1.43 14.20
CA VAL A 181 7.83 -1.51 14.43
C VAL A 181 7.29 -2.91 14.23
N ILE A 182 7.50 -3.51 13.06
CA ILE A 182 6.82 -4.77 12.69
C ILE A 182 7.26 -5.94 13.58
N ALA A 183 8.57 -6.13 13.79
CA ALA A 183 9.08 -7.20 14.64
C ALA A 183 8.69 -7.03 16.12
N PRO A 184 8.86 -5.85 16.77
CA PRO A 184 8.43 -5.65 18.15
C PRO A 184 6.94 -5.90 18.38
N LEU A 185 6.07 -5.46 17.45
CA LEU A 185 4.63 -5.72 17.55
C LEU A 185 4.32 -7.22 17.43
N ALA A 186 4.99 -7.94 16.53
CA ALA A 186 4.82 -9.39 16.40
C ALA A 186 5.28 -10.15 17.66
N GLU A 187 6.41 -9.77 18.25
CA GLU A 187 6.95 -10.35 19.49
C GLU A 187 6.03 -10.14 20.69
N HIS A 188 5.26 -9.05 20.71
CA HIS A 188 4.27 -8.75 21.75
C HIS A 188 2.84 -9.20 21.38
N HIS A 189 2.71 -10.08 20.37
CA HIS A 189 1.43 -10.65 19.93
C HIS A 189 0.38 -9.61 19.51
N VAL A 190 0.82 -8.52 18.89
CA VAL A 190 -0.06 -7.54 18.25
C VAL A 190 -0.22 -7.92 16.78
N SER A 191 -1.45 -8.29 16.40
CA SER A 191 -1.81 -8.52 15.00
C SER A 191 -1.91 -7.20 14.26
N VAL A 192 -1.40 -7.17 13.03
CA VAL A 192 -1.35 -5.96 12.20
C VAL A 192 -1.87 -6.23 10.80
N LEU A 193 -2.50 -5.23 10.19
CA LEU A 193 -2.75 -5.18 8.75
C LEU A 193 -1.92 -4.05 8.15
N MET A 194 -1.32 -4.28 6.99
CA MET A 194 -0.52 -3.28 6.30
C MET A 194 -1.31 -2.65 5.16
N LEU A 195 -1.19 -1.34 5.00
CA LEU A 195 -1.68 -0.63 3.83
C LEU A 195 -0.62 0.36 3.37
N SER A 196 0.30 -0.12 2.54
CA SER A 196 1.22 0.71 1.78
C SER A 196 0.52 1.46 0.65
N THR A 197 0.75 2.76 0.57
CA THR A 197 0.24 3.63 -0.50
C THR A 197 1.40 4.27 -1.27
N TYR A 198 1.09 5.08 -2.28
CA TYR A 198 2.11 5.89 -2.95
C TYR A 198 2.81 6.87 -1.99
N GLN A 199 2.10 7.36 -0.97
CA GLN A 199 2.59 8.42 -0.08
C GLN A 199 3.31 7.89 1.15
N THR A 200 2.79 6.84 1.78
CA THR A 200 3.32 6.32 3.05
C THR A 200 2.83 4.89 3.31
N ASP A 201 3.35 4.28 4.38
CA ASP A 201 2.96 2.97 4.86
C ASP A 201 2.10 3.09 6.11
N PHE A 202 0.85 2.66 6.04
CA PHE A 202 -0.03 2.58 7.20
C PHE A 202 0.04 1.21 7.86
N ILE A 203 0.05 1.21 9.18
CA ILE A 203 0.02 0.00 10.01
C ILE A 203 -1.27 0.06 10.81
N LEU A 204 -2.17 -0.88 10.56
CA LEU A 204 -3.45 -0.96 11.25
C LEU A 204 -3.30 -1.94 12.42
N VAL A 205 -3.69 -1.50 13.60
CA VAL A 205 -3.71 -2.32 14.83
C VAL A 205 -5.12 -2.33 15.40
N ARG A 206 -5.54 -3.42 16.06
CA ARG A 206 -6.85 -3.44 16.71
C ARG A 206 -6.89 -2.44 17.85
N GLU A 207 -8.01 -1.76 18.03
CA GLU A 207 -8.18 -0.74 19.07
C GLU A 207 -7.87 -1.27 20.47
N GLN A 208 -8.25 -2.53 20.75
CA GLN A 208 -7.99 -3.21 22.02
C GLN A 208 -6.49 -3.44 22.33
N ASP A 209 -5.65 -3.48 21.29
CA ASP A 209 -4.20 -3.74 21.42
C ASP A 209 -3.40 -2.43 21.58
N LEU A 210 -4.06 -1.26 21.55
CA LEU A 210 -3.39 0.05 21.57
C LEU A 210 -2.47 0.26 22.79
N SER A 211 -2.86 -0.26 23.95
CA SER A 211 -2.04 -0.15 25.17
C SER A 211 -0.71 -0.91 25.03
N VAL A 212 -0.75 -2.11 24.45
CA VAL A 212 0.45 -2.91 24.15
C VAL A 212 1.29 -2.18 23.11
N VAL A 213 0.69 -1.66 22.04
CA VAL A 213 1.38 -0.89 21.00
C VAL A 213 2.15 0.29 21.58
N ILE A 214 1.50 1.12 22.42
CA ILE A 214 2.13 2.28 23.06
C ILE A 214 3.29 1.82 23.93
N HIS A 215 3.08 0.80 24.77
CA HIS A 215 4.12 0.29 25.65
C HIS A 215 5.35 -0.25 24.87
N THR A 216 5.10 -1.05 23.83
CA THR A 216 6.13 -1.67 23.01
C THR A 216 6.94 -0.62 22.24
N LEU A 217 6.30 0.38 21.64
CA LEU A 217 6.97 1.32 20.73
C LEU A 217 7.48 2.59 21.44
N ALA A 218 7.02 2.92 22.64
CA ALA A 218 7.43 4.13 23.34
C ALA A 218 8.92 4.16 23.75
N GLN A 219 9.63 3.03 23.68
CA GLN A 219 11.07 2.97 23.93
C GLN A 219 11.89 3.60 22.79
N GLU A 220 11.42 3.45 21.55
CA GLU A 220 12.12 3.90 20.34
C GLU A 220 11.49 5.13 19.70
N PHE A 221 10.18 5.35 19.93
CA PHE A 221 9.41 6.41 19.28
C PHE A 221 8.85 7.43 20.27
N ASP A 222 8.84 8.69 19.85
CA ASP A 222 7.96 9.70 20.43
C ASP A 222 6.57 9.51 19.81
N ILE A 223 5.59 9.16 20.65
CA ILE A 223 4.24 8.79 20.18
C ILE A 223 3.31 9.99 20.29
N TYR A 224 2.67 10.32 19.18
CA TYR A 224 1.65 11.35 19.06
C TYR A 224 0.32 10.74 18.65
N ARG A 225 -0.78 11.33 19.10
CA ARG A 225 -2.13 11.04 18.65
C ARG A 225 -2.69 12.28 17.97
N GLU A 226 -3.22 12.15 16.78
CA GLU A 226 -3.90 13.26 16.11
C GLU A 226 -5.21 13.59 16.86
N VAL A 227 -5.27 14.85 17.31
CA VAL A 227 -6.27 15.69 18.00
C VAL A 227 -6.97 16.76 17.16
N GLY A 228 -8.04 16.50 16.43
CA GLY A 228 -8.64 17.48 15.52
C GLY A 228 -7.70 17.91 14.39
N GLY A 229 -6.85 17.00 13.94
CA GLY A 229 -5.78 17.24 12.95
C GLY A 229 -4.46 17.79 13.51
N GLU A 230 -4.32 17.94 14.82
CA GLU A 230 -3.08 18.40 15.47
C GLU A 230 -2.43 17.26 16.28
N PRO A 231 -1.10 17.07 16.22
CA PRO A 231 -0.43 16.01 16.97
C PRO A 231 -0.38 16.34 18.48
N VAL A 232 -0.94 15.46 19.30
CA VAL A 232 -0.94 15.55 20.76
C VAL A 232 -0.05 14.45 21.34
N PRO A 233 0.97 14.77 22.16
CA PRO A 233 1.84 13.76 22.76
C PRO A 233 1.06 12.76 23.62
N VAL A 234 1.41 11.48 23.50
CA VAL A 234 0.85 10.39 24.33
C VAL A 234 1.76 10.16 25.53
N ALA A 235 1.21 10.28 26.74
CA ALA A 235 1.96 10.02 27.98
C ALA A 235 2.21 8.51 28.16
N ARG A 236 3.37 8.17 28.74
CA ARG A 236 3.79 6.77 28.97
C ARG A 236 3.04 6.06 30.12
N ASP A 237 2.26 6.79 30.93
CA ASP A 237 1.81 6.32 32.25
C ASP A 237 0.43 5.61 32.30
N ASP A 238 -0.32 5.52 31.20
CA ASP A 238 -1.70 4.99 31.26
C ASP A 238 -1.83 3.45 31.25
N SER A 239 -0.74 2.67 31.35
CA SER A 239 -0.82 1.21 31.12
C SER A 239 0.19 0.35 31.89
N SER A 240 0.31 0.53 33.20
CA SER A 240 1.04 -0.41 34.08
C SER A 240 0.15 -1.43 34.81
N ASN A 241 -1.18 -1.30 34.73
CA ASN A 241 -2.10 -2.20 35.43
C ASN A 241 -2.73 -3.22 34.49
N GLY A 242 -2.00 -4.32 34.27
CA GLY A 242 -2.55 -5.58 33.75
C GLY A 242 -2.79 -5.56 32.24
N PHE A 243 -1.72 -5.75 31.46
CA PHE A 243 -1.88 -6.17 30.06
C PHE A 243 -2.77 -7.41 30.03
N PRO A 244 -3.91 -7.39 29.32
CA PRO A 244 -4.68 -8.60 29.08
C PRO A 244 -3.72 -9.65 28.50
N ARG A 245 -3.64 -10.83 29.13
CA ARG A 245 -2.98 -11.97 28.49
C ARG A 245 -3.66 -12.17 27.15
N ALA A 246 -2.91 -12.01 26.06
CA ALA A 246 -3.42 -12.21 24.71
C ALA A 246 -4.17 -13.54 24.63
N GLN A 247 -5.39 -13.49 24.09
CA GLN A 247 -5.99 -14.71 23.54
C GLN A 247 -4.99 -15.27 22.54
N HIS A 248 -4.62 -16.53 22.73
CA HIS A 248 -3.67 -17.19 21.87
C HIS A 248 -4.34 -17.34 20.51
N GLY A 249 -4.05 -16.41 19.59
CA GLY A 249 -4.29 -16.61 18.18
C GLY A 249 -3.57 -17.88 17.70
N PRO A 250 -3.87 -18.36 16.49
CA PRO A 250 -3.16 -19.50 15.93
C PRO A 250 -1.64 -19.27 16.02
N SER A 251 -0.90 -20.33 16.36
CA SER A 251 0.55 -20.28 16.43
C SER A 251 1.12 -19.83 15.09
N PRO A 252 2.15 -18.97 15.05
CA PRO A 252 2.74 -18.49 13.81
C PRO A 252 3.12 -19.65 12.89
N THR A 253 2.66 -19.60 11.64
CA THR A 253 2.97 -20.60 10.62
C THR A 253 3.71 -19.96 9.44
N VAL A 254 4.53 -20.76 8.76
CA VAL A 254 5.18 -20.29 7.55
C VAL A 254 4.20 -20.39 6.39
N HIS A 255 3.68 -19.23 5.97
CA HIS A 255 2.74 -19.17 4.86
C HIS A 255 3.43 -19.40 3.51
N PRO A 256 2.81 -20.15 2.57
CA PRO A 256 3.35 -20.29 1.23
C PRO A 256 3.31 -18.95 0.48
N ILE A 257 4.17 -18.81 -0.53
CA ILE A 257 4.24 -17.60 -1.35
C ILE A 257 4.05 -17.94 -2.83
N GLN A 258 3.46 -17.02 -3.57
CA GLN A 258 3.28 -17.11 -5.02
C GLN A 258 3.65 -15.79 -5.67
N SER A 259 4.43 -15.82 -6.75
CA SER A 259 4.71 -14.62 -7.55
C SER A 259 4.05 -14.69 -8.92
N PRO A 260 2.91 -13.99 -9.13
CA PRO A 260 2.36 -13.85 -10.47
C PRO A 260 3.31 -13.06 -11.39
N GLN A 261 3.16 -13.23 -12.69
CA GLN A 261 4.01 -12.57 -13.71
C GLN A 261 3.64 -11.10 -13.96
N ASN A 262 2.51 -10.65 -13.41
CA ASN A 262 2.02 -9.29 -13.53
C ASN A 262 3.07 -8.29 -13.06
N ARG A 263 3.19 -7.19 -13.80
CA ARG A 263 4.01 -6.02 -13.47
C ARG A 263 3.07 -4.92 -12.98
N PHE A 264 3.34 -4.37 -11.82
CA PHE A 264 2.50 -3.39 -11.15
C PHE A 264 3.15 -2.02 -11.17
N CYS A 265 2.32 -0.99 -11.31
CA CYS A 265 2.72 0.40 -11.09
C CYS A 265 2.09 0.86 -9.78
N VAL A 266 2.85 1.62 -8.98
CA VAL A 266 2.29 2.36 -7.84
C VAL A 266 2.16 3.82 -8.28
N LEU A 267 0.92 4.30 -8.38
CA LEU A 267 0.59 5.58 -9.00
C LEU A 267 -0.12 6.50 -8.01
N THR A 268 -0.06 7.80 -8.29
CA THR A 268 -0.86 8.83 -7.63
C THR A 268 -1.56 9.68 -8.67
N LEU A 269 -2.64 10.35 -8.27
CA LEU A 269 -3.43 11.21 -9.14
C LEU A 269 -3.81 12.48 -8.40
N ASP A 270 -3.79 13.62 -9.10
CA ASP A 270 -4.38 14.84 -8.58
C ASP A 270 -5.91 14.65 -8.46
N PRO A 271 -6.50 14.83 -7.26
CA PRO A 271 -7.95 14.79 -7.06
C PRO A 271 -8.78 15.59 -8.07
N GLU A 272 -8.28 16.71 -8.58
CA GLU A 272 -8.99 17.54 -9.57
C GLU A 272 -9.10 16.85 -10.93
N THR A 273 -8.19 15.92 -11.24
CA THR A 273 -8.17 15.15 -12.49
C THR A 273 -8.92 13.81 -12.39
N LEU A 274 -9.29 13.37 -11.19
CA LEU A 274 -10.04 12.12 -10.96
C LEU A 274 -11.32 12.00 -11.82
N PRO A 275 -12.14 13.05 -12.01
CA PRO A 275 -13.30 12.98 -12.90
C PRO A 275 -12.96 12.61 -14.35
N ALA A 276 -11.76 12.97 -14.83
CA ALA A 276 -11.35 12.70 -16.21
C ALA A 276 -11.09 11.20 -16.46
N ILE A 277 -10.70 10.45 -15.43
CA ILE A 277 -10.49 8.99 -15.53
C ILE A 277 -11.64 8.17 -14.94
N ALA A 278 -12.69 8.82 -14.42
CA ALA A 278 -13.73 8.15 -13.63
C ALA A 278 -14.44 7.04 -14.42
N THR A 279 -14.82 7.30 -15.68
CA THR A 279 -15.49 6.29 -16.53
C THR A 279 -14.60 5.08 -16.76
N THR A 280 -13.32 5.29 -17.07
CA THR A 280 -12.32 4.24 -17.21
C THR A 280 -12.15 3.46 -15.92
N LEU A 281 -12.03 4.15 -14.79
CA LEU A 281 -11.84 3.51 -13.49
C LEU A 281 -13.07 2.70 -13.07
N ILE A 282 -14.27 3.18 -13.40
CA ILE A 282 -15.53 2.46 -13.20
C ILE A 282 -15.56 1.20 -14.05
N ASP A 283 -15.26 1.31 -15.35
CA ASP A 283 -15.20 0.16 -16.25
C ASP A 283 -14.23 -0.89 -15.72
N VAL A 284 -13.04 -0.45 -15.31
CA VAL A 284 -11.96 -1.27 -14.77
C VAL A 284 -12.37 -2.03 -13.50
N LEU A 285 -12.96 -1.34 -12.52
CA LEU A 285 -13.29 -1.90 -11.21
C LEU A 285 -14.58 -2.73 -11.21
N PHE A 286 -15.58 -2.33 -12.00
CA PHE A 286 -16.94 -2.88 -11.92
C PHE A 286 -17.35 -3.76 -13.11
N TYR A 287 -16.66 -3.69 -14.26
CA TYR A 287 -17.15 -4.31 -15.50
C TYR A 287 -16.12 -5.15 -16.28
N SER A 288 -14.95 -4.58 -16.61
CA SER A 288 -14.10 -5.06 -17.71
C SER A 288 -12.76 -5.67 -17.28
N HIS A 289 -12.36 -5.48 -16.02
CA HIS A 289 -11.06 -5.89 -15.46
C HIS A 289 -9.82 -5.45 -16.27
N ARG A 290 -9.97 -4.63 -17.33
CA ARG A 290 -8.91 -4.22 -18.25
C ARG A 290 -8.80 -2.70 -18.28
N PHE A 291 -7.59 -2.20 -18.08
CA PHE A 291 -7.30 -0.77 -18.18
C PHE A 291 -6.99 -0.41 -19.64
N PRO A 292 -7.55 0.67 -20.20
CA PRO A 292 -7.15 1.19 -21.51
C PRO A 292 -5.66 1.58 -21.47
N SER A 293 -4.88 1.07 -22.44
CA SER A 293 -3.42 1.26 -22.50
C SER A 293 -2.99 2.73 -22.57
N ASP A 294 -3.89 3.62 -23.01
CA ASP A 294 -3.56 5.00 -23.40
C ASP A 294 -3.70 6.02 -22.26
N LEU A 295 -4.16 5.59 -21.09
CA LEU A 295 -4.52 6.46 -19.94
C LEU A 295 -3.60 6.31 -18.73
N LEU A 296 -2.55 5.48 -18.81
CA LEU A 296 -1.62 5.32 -17.70
C LEU A 296 -0.64 6.50 -17.66
N LEU A 297 -0.81 7.34 -16.64
CA LEU A 297 0.25 8.24 -16.18
C LEU A 297 1.31 7.36 -15.52
N THR A 298 2.33 6.95 -16.28
CA THR A 298 3.47 6.25 -15.70
C THR A 298 4.20 7.20 -14.75
N SER A 299 4.71 6.69 -13.63
CA SER A 299 5.72 7.42 -12.89
C SER A 299 6.87 7.74 -13.84
N SER A 300 7.43 8.93 -13.75
CA SER A 300 8.60 9.35 -14.56
C SER A 300 9.83 8.45 -14.34
N SER A 301 9.81 7.56 -13.35
CA SER A 301 10.86 6.58 -13.07
C SER A 301 10.80 5.31 -13.92
N GLY A 302 9.63 4.96 -14.48
CA GLY A 302 9.45 3.66 -15.17
C GLY A 302 9.61 2.43 -14.26
N GLU A 303 9.62 2.64 -12.93
CA GLU A 303 9.85 1.60 -11.93
C GLU A 303 8.61 0.72 -11.78
N LEU A 304 8.79 -0.56 -12.08
CA LEU A 304 7.74 -1.57 -12.05
C LEU A 304 8.01 -2.57 -10.93
N TRP A 305 6.92 -3.10 -10.40
CA TRP A 305 6.93 -3.93 -9.21
C TRP A 305 6.40 -5.32 -9.55
N ARG A 306 6.97 -6.33 -8.90
CA ARG A 306 6.47 -7.71 -8.95
C ARG A 306 5.87 -8.06 -7.61
N MET A 307 4.75 -8.77 -7.68
CA MET A 307 4.04 -9.20 -6.49
C MET A 307 4.56 -10.53 -5.97
N VAL A 308 4.58 -10.63 -4.64
CA VAL A 308 4.64 -11.86 -3.88
C VAL A 308 3.36 -11.91 -3.04
N ARG A 309 2.43 -12.78 -3.41
CA ARG A 309 1.23 -13.10 -2.63
C ARG A 309 1.61 -14.09 -1.52
N ILE A 310 1.11 -13.86 -0.32
CA ILE A 310 1.40 -14.62 0.90
C ILE A 310 0.11 -15.24 1.42
N GLY A 311 0.16 -16.54 1.75
CA GLY A 311 -0.97 -17.30 2.28
C GLY A 311 -1.53 -18.29 1.26
N GLY A 312 -1.70 -19.54 1.69
CA GLY A 312 -2.35 -20.60 0.90
C GLY A 312 -3.83 -20.79 1.24
N GLN A 313 -4.24 -20.24 2.38
CA GLN A 313 -5.61 -20.18 2.89
C GLN A 313 -5.81 -18.77 3.49
N PRO A 314 -7.06 -18.34 3.72
CA PRO A 314 -7.34 -17.08 4.40
C PRO A 314 -6.57 -16.96 5.71
N LEU A 315 -5.78 -15.89 5.84
CA LEU A 315 -4.88 -15.66 6.98
C LEU A 315 -5.64 -15.31 8.26
N GLY A 316 -6.85 -14.76 8.12
CA GLY A 316 -7.61 -14.21 9.24
C GLY A 316 -6.96 -12.95 9.80
N PHE A 317 -7.32 -12.60 11.04
CA PHE A 317 -6.93 -11.33 11.65
C PHE A 317 -6.21 -11.48 13.01
N ASP A 318 -5.98 -12.72 13.45
CA ASP A 318 -5.43 -13.01 14.78
C ASP A 318 -3.98 -13.51 14.75
N GLU A 319 -3.54 -14.11 13.63
CA GLU A 319 -2.17 -14.60 13.51
C GLU A 319 -1.18 -13.42 13.46
N CYS A 320 -0.22 -13.42 14.39
CA CYS A 320 0.81 -12.39 14.47
C CYS A 320 2.08 -12.82 13.71
N GLY A 321 2.86 -11.85 13.27
CA GLY A 321 4.18 -12.11 12.68
C GLY A 321 4.20 -12.45 11.19
N ILE A 322 3.05 -12.51 10.51
CA ILE A 322 2.98 -12.75 9.05
C ILE A 322 3.73 -11.65 8.28
N VAL A 323 3.55 -10.38 8.66
CA VAL A 323 4.29 -9.28 8.03
C VAL A 323 5.77 -9.34 8.41
N ALA A 324 6.09 -9.68 9.67
CA ALA A 324 7.47 -9.75 10.17
C ALA A 324 8.32 -10.80 9.43
N GLN A 325 7.76 -11.99 9.16
CA GLN A 325 8.43 -13.05 8.41
C GLN A 325 8.71 -12.71 6.94
N ILE A 326 8.10 -11.65 6.41
CA ILE A 326 8.35 -11.16 5.04
C ILE A 326 9.26 -9.92 5.08
N ALA A 327 8.87 -8.90 5.85
CA ALA A 327 9.58 -7.63 5.91
C ALA A 327 10.98 -7.77 6.53
N GLY A 328 11.17 -8.65 7.52
CA GLY A 328 12.46 -8.88 8.17
C GLY A 328 13.54 -9.41 7.21
N PRO A 329 13.30 -10.54 6.51
CA PRO A 329 14.24 -11.05 5.52
C PRO A 329 14.51 -10.08 4.36
N LEU A 330 13.47 -9.41 3.85
CA LEU A 330 13.65 -8.41 2.79
C LEU A 330 14.48 -7.21 3.26
N ALA A 331 14.25 -6.73 4.49
CA ALA A 331 15.07 -5.67 5.09
C ALA A 331 16.53 -6.10 5.31
N ALA A 332 16.77 -7.36 5.68
CA ALA A 332 18.13 -7.89 5.81
C ALA A 332 18.87 -7.97 4.47
N ALA A 333 18.14 -8.11 3.37
CA ALA A 333 18.66 -8.10 2.00
C ALA A 333 18.62 -6.71 1.34
N ASP A 334 18.24 -5.65 2.07
CA ASP A 334 18.05 -4.27 1.56
C ASP A 334 17.12 -4.19 0.33
N ILE A 335 16.06 -5.01 0.32
CA ILE A 335 15.03 -5.02 -0.73
C ILE A 335 13.86 -4.13 -0.28
N SER A 336 13.58 -3.08 -1.05
CA SER A 336 12.38 -2.25 -0.85
C SER A 336 11.11 -3.07 -1.06
N ALA A 337 10.07 -2.80 -0.27
CA ALA A 337 8.77 -3.44 -0.49
C ALA A 337 7.60 -2.55 -0.05
N TYR A 338 6.58 -2.45 -0.91
CA TYR A 338 5.24 -2.09 -0.46
C TYR A 338 4.53 -3.35 0.05
N TYR A 339 3.62 -3.18 1.01
CA TYR A 339 2.87 -4.28 1.61
C TYR A 339 1.41 -3.92 1.78
N ILE A 340 0.53 -4.75 1.22
CA ILE A 340 -0.92 -4.55 1.25
C ILE A 340 -1.57 -5.84 1.74
N SER A 341 -2.19 -5.75 2.91
CA SER A 341 -3.06 -6.79 3.46
C SER A 341 -4.45 -6.66 2.86
N THR A 342 -4.99 -7.76 2.35
CA THR A 342 -6.41 -7.85 1.99
C THR A 342 -7.16 -8.65 3.05
N PHE A 343 -8.46 -8.83 2.89
CA PHE A 343 -9.26 -9.58 3.87
C PHE A 343 -8.77 -11.02 4.06
N ASN A 344 -8.22 -11.62 3.00
CA ASN A 344 -7.83 -13.03 2.99
C ASN A 344 -6.32 -13.25 2.89
N PHE A 345 -5.58 -12.37 2.22
CA PHE A 345 -4.18 -12.61 1.87
C PHE A 345 -3.33 -11.36 1.99
N ASP A 346 -2.03 -11.56 2.15
CA ASP A 346 -1.06 -10.49 2.15
C ASP A 346 -0.34 -10.40 0.80
N HIS A 347 0.09 -9.20 0.43
CA HIS A 347 0.74 -8.93 -0.85
C HIS A 347 1.94 -8.00 -0.64
N ALA A 348 3.14 -8.50 -0.92
CA ALA A 348 4.33 -7.66 -1.00
C ALA A 348 4.61 -7.31 -2.47
N LEU A 349 4.83 -6.04 -2.77
CA LEU A 349 5.33 -5.58 -4.06
C LEU A 349 6.82 -5.24 -3.90
N VAL A 350 7.67 -5.94 -4.64
CA VAL A 350 9.14 -5.72 -4.66
C VAL A 350 9.58 -5.22 -6.05
N PRO A 351 10.73 -4.54 -6.18
CA PRO A 351 11.23 -4.11 -7.49
C PRO A 351 11.32 -5.27 -8.46
N GLU A 352 10.91 -5.06 -9.72
CA GLU A 352 10.87 -6.11 -10.73
C GLU A 352 12.22 -6.80 -10.92
N ASP A 353 13.30 -6.03 -11.00
CA ASP A 353 14.66 -6.55 -11.18
C ASP A 353 15.15 -7.34 -9.96
N GLY A 354 14.54 -7.14 -8.79
CA GLY A 354 14.87 -7.79 -7.52
C GLY A 354 14.05 -9.03 -7.20
N ILE A 355 13.09 -9.43 -8.05
CA ILE A 355 12.13 -10.50 -7.71
C ILE A 355 12.80 -11.85 -7.41
N SER A 356 13.83 -12.23 -8.18
CA SER A 356 14.52 -13.51 -7.97
C SER A 356 15.21 -13.56 -6.60
N SER A 357 15.87 -12.45 -6.21
CA SER A 357 16.50 -12.32 -4.90
C SER A 357 15.47 -12.34 -3.77
N ALA A 358 14.35 -11.63 -3.95
CA ALA A 358 13.25 -11.62 -2.98
C ALA A 358 12.68 -13.03 -2.77
N ILE A 359 12.43 -13.80 -3.83
CA ILE A 359 11.93 -15.17 -3.72
C ILE A 359 12.94 -16.08 -3.03
N GLU A 360 14.22 -15.99 -3.38
CA GLU A 360 15.27 -16.80 -2.75
C GLU A 360 15.33 -16.53 -1.23
N VAL A 361 15.36 -15.26 -0.84
CA VAL A 361 15.38 -14.85 0.58
C VAL A 361 14.12 -15.33 1.32
N LEU A 362 12.96 -15.23 0.69
CA LEU A 362 11.69 -15.65 1.28
C LEU A 362 11.46 -17.18 1.24
N GLN A 363 12.22 -17.94 0.47
CA GLN A 363 12.18 -19.42 0.47
C GLN A 363 13.07 -20.00 1.57
N ARG A 364 14.24 -19.41 1.84
CA ARG A 364 15.12 -19.87 2.93
C ARG A 364 14.42 -19.86 4.31
N ARG A 365 13.43 -19.00 4.51
CA ARG A 365 12.61 -18.98 5.73
C ARG A 365 11.74 -20.23 5.90
N GLN A 366 11.27 -20.83 4.80
CA GLN A 366 10.46 -22.05 4.81
C GLN A 366 11.29 -23.27 5.21
N GLU A 367 12.57 -23.28 4.82
CA GLU A 367 13.50 -24.37 5.12
C GLU A 367 13.98 -24.34 6.58
N GLY A 368 14.22 -23.15 7.15
CA GLY A 368 14.77 -22.98 8.50
C GLY A 368 13.83 -23.31 9.67
N LEU A 369 12.53 -23.50 9.43
CA LEU A 369 11.53 -23.89 10.45
C LEU A 369 11.10 -25.36 10.32
N GLY A 370 11.60 -26.08 9.31
CA GLY A 370 11.33 -27.49 9.06
C GLY A 370 12.46 -28.45 9.48
N SER A 371 13.52 -27.94 10.12
CA SER A 371 14.59 -28.69 10.80
C SER A 371 14.59 -28.38 12.28
#